data_AF-A0A2I2M8R5-F1
#
_entry.id   AF-A0A2I2M8R5-F1
#
_cell.length_a   1.000
_cell.length_b   1.000
_cell.length_c   1.000
_cell.angle_alpha   90.00
_cell.angle_beta   90.00
_cell.angle_gamma   90.00
#
_symmetry.space_group_name_H-M   'P 1'
#
loop_
_entity.id
_entity.type
_entity.pdbx_description
1 polymer ?
#
loop_
_entity_poly.entity_id
_entity_poly.type
_entity_poly.pdbx_seq_one_letter_code
_entity_poly.pdbx_strand_id
1 'polypeptide(L)' 'MEFFSYVIKHDLGLAPNPFWNYCTLAVCKPNIRKNRNLNIGDWIIGT' A
#
# COMPACT_ATOMS: atom_id res chain seq x y z
N MET A 1 2.48 15.27 5.15
CA MET A 1 2.74 13.85 5.42
C MET A 1 1.44 13.25 5.92
N GLU A 2 0.75 12.55 5.02
CA GLU A 2 -0.48 11.82 5.30
C GLU A 2 -0.19 10.33 5.54
N PHE A 3 -1.15 9.65 6.16
CA PHE A 3 -1.09 8.23 6.45
C PHE A 3 -2.30 7.52 5.82
N PHE A 4 -2.04 6.48 5.04
CA PHE A 4 -3.04 5.61 4.46
C PHE A 4 -2.96 4.24 5.14
N SER A 5 -4.07 3.71 5.63
CA SER A 5 -4.12 2.37 6.23
C SER A 5 -5.09 1.45 5.52
N TYR A 6 -4.80 0.15 5.54
CA TYR A 6 -5.72 -0.88 5.07
C TYR A 6 -5.48 -2.21 5.77
N VAL A 7 -6.55 -3.01 5.89
CA VAL A 7 -6.46 -4.38 6.43
C VAL A 7 -5.87 -5.33 5.38
N ILE A 8 -4.82 -6.05 5.76
CA ILE A 8 -4.24 -7.16 5.00
C ILE A 8 -5.00 -8.43 5.39
N LYS A 9 -5.91 -8.90 4.53
CA LYS A 9 -6.61 -10.18 4.77
C LYS A 9 -5.73 -11.38 4.41
N HIS A 10 -5.08 -11.32 3.25
CA HIS A 10 -4.24 -12.37 2.72
C HIS A 10 -3.10 -11.75 1.94
N ASP A 11 -1.91 -12.33 2.08
CA ASP A 11 -0.73 -11.97 1.33
C ASP A 11 -0.31 -13.17 0.47
N LEU A 12 -0.46 -13.01 -0.84
CA LEU A 12 -0.11 -14.05 -1.83
C LEU A 12 1.18 -13.68 -2.59
N GLY A 13 1.94 -12.69 -2.11
CA GLY A 13 3.21 -12.26 -2.71
C GLY A 13 3.10 -11.36 -3.94
N LEU A 14 1.88 -11.02 -4.39
CA LEU A 14 1.68 -10.11 -5.53
C LEU A 14 1.58 -8.63 -5.08
N ALA A 15 0.71 -8.35 -4.10
CA ALA A 15 0.57 -7.04 -3.42
C ALA A 15 -0.40 -7.16 -2.22
N PRO A 16 0.01 -6.87 -0.97
CA PRO A 16 1.35 -6.49 -0.54
C PRO A 16 2.38 -7.57 -0.87
N ASN A 17 3.64 -7.20 -1.08
CA ASN A 17 4.72 -8.15 -1.32
C ASN A 17 5.82 -7.91 -0.29
N PRO A 18 5.79 -8.61 0.86
CA PRO A 18 6.68 -8.39 1.99
C PRO A 18 8.06 -9.00 1.76
N PHE A 19 8.26 -9.77 0.69
CA PHE A 19 9.47 -10.55 0.45
C PHE A 19 10.66 -9.73 -0.08
N TRP A 20 10.44 -8.52 -0.60
CA TRP A 20 11.47 -7.74 -1.31
C TRP A 20 11.76 -6.37 -0.66
N ASN A 21 11.68 -6.28 0.66
CA ASN A 21 11.89 -5.07 1.49
C ASN A 21 10.85 -3.96 1.32
N TYR A 22 10.03 -3.97 0.27
CA TYR A 22 9.04 -2.94 0.00
C TYR A 22 7.65 -3.53 -0.22
N CYS A 23 6.71 -3.19 0.68
CA CYS A 23 5.30 -3.45 0.49
C CYS A 23 4.76 -2.57 -0.66
N THR A 24 4.62 -3.14 -1.85
CA THR A 24 4.04 -2.45 -3.01
C THR A 24 2.52 -2.62 -3.06
N LEU A 25 1.82 -1.54 -3.39
CA LEU A 25 0.41 -1.58 -3.79
C LEU A 25 0.22 -1.69 -5.31
N ALA A 26 1.27 -1.92 -6.13
CA ALA A 26 1.27 -1.68 -7.57
C ALA A 26 0.03 -2.20 -8.33
N VAL A 27 -0.50 -3.35 -7.92
CA VAL A 27 -1.67 -3.99 -8.55
C VAL A 27 -2.94 -4.04 -7.67
N CYS A 28 -2.88 -3.58 -6.42
CA CYS A 28 -4.00 -3.65 -5.49
C CYS A 28 -4.42 -2.27 -4.94
N LYS A 29 -5.50 -2.22 -4.14
CA LYS A 29 -6.00 -1.02 -3.45
C LYS A 29 -6.06 0.24 -4.34
N PRO A 30 -6.80 0.22 -5.46
CA PRO A 30 -6.85 1.33 -6.42
C PRO A 30 -7.33 2.66 -5.81
N ASN A 31 -8.15 2.61 -4.76
CA ASN A 31 -8.62 3.79 -4.05
C ASN A 31 -7.48 4.56 -3.36
N ILE A 32 -6.45 3.84 -2.86
CA ILE A 32 -5.25 4.47 -2.30
C ILE A 32 -4.36 4.96 -3.45
N ARG A 33 -4.07 4.13 -4.45
CA ARG A 33 -3.18 4.49 -5.58
C ARG A 33 -3.67 5.68 -6.40
N LYS A 34 -4.99 5.85 -6.55
CA LYS A 34 -5.61 6.93 -7.32
C LYS A 34 -5.99 8.13 -6.43
N ASN A 35 -5.64 8.11 -5.15
CA ASN A 35 -5.93 9.22 -4.27
C ASN A 35 -5.10 10.44 -4.68
N ARG A 36 -5.76 11.57 -4.92
CA ARG A 36 -5.11 12.83 -5.33
C ARG A 36 -4.19 13.41 -4.24
N ASN A 37 -4.39 12.99 -3.00
CA ASN A 37 -3.60 13.45 -1.86
C ASN A 37 -2.39 12.56 -1.57
N LEU A 38 -2.23 11.44 -2.29
CA LEU A 38 -1.07 10.55 -2.12
C LEU A 38 0.16 11.14 -2.82
N ASN A 39 1.16 11.54 -2.03
CA ASN A 39 2.38 12.19 -2.48
C ASN A 39 3.64 11.44 -2.01
N ILE A 40 4.79 11.78 -2.62
CA ILE A 40 6.09 11.26 -2.17
C ILE A 40 6.34 11.75 -0.73
N GLY A 41 6.63 10.80 0.16
CA GLY A 41 6.84 11.04 1.59
C GLY A 41 5.64 10.68 2.48
N ASP A 42 4.49 10.35 1.89
CA ASP A 42 3.37 9.80 2.64
C ASP A 42 3.59 8.32 2.98
N TRP A 43 2.95 7.87 4.06
CA TRP A 43 3.09 6.52 4.57
C TRP A 43 1.87 5.67 4.27
N ILE A 44 2.11 4.42 3.90
CA ILE A 44 1.08 3.40 3.70
C ILE A 44 1.33 2.27 4.69
N ILE A 45 0.33 1.98 5.52
CA ILE A 45 0.40 1.01 6.61
C ILE A 45 -0.60 -0.11 6.33
N GLY A 46 -0.09 -1.33 6.22
CA GLY A 46 -0.93 -2.53 6.24
C GLY A 46 -0.97 -3.11 7.65
N THR A 47 -2.17 -3.41 8.15
CA THR A 47 -2.41 -4.08 9.45
C THR A 47 -3.03 -5.45 9.25
#